data_AF-A0A8S3A4X2-F1
#
_entry.id   AF-A0A8S3A4X2-F1
#
_cell.length_a   1.000
_cell.length_b   1.000
_cell.length_c   1.000
_cell.angle_alpha   90.00
_cell.angle_beta   90.00
_cell.angle_gamma   90.00
#
_symmetry.space_group_name_H-M   'P 1'
#
loop_
_entity.id
_entity.type
_entity.pdbx_description
1 polymer ?
#
loop_
_entity_poly.entity_id
_entity_poly.type
_entity_poly.pdbx_seq_one_letter_code
_entity_poly.pdbx_strand_id
1 'polypeptide(L)' 'TIEQFNAVVNRVMATILTEPNELTRVRLIEKWIDIAYECRQLKNFSSLTAILNGLLSGSVYRLTQTWSQINIQHRTILIG' A
#
# COMPACT_ATOMS: atom_id res chain seq x y z
N THR A 1 4.54 -13.47 -13.86
CA THR A 1 4.33 -14.75 -13.13
C THR A 1 3.74 -14.48 -11.75
N ILE A 2 3.04 -15.45 -11.15
CA ILE A 2 2.51 -15.37 -9.77
C ILE A 2 3.60 -14.95 -8.76
N GLU A 3 4.84 -15.36 -8.97
CA GLU A 3 5.98 -15.01 -8.11
C GLU A 3 6.25 -13.50 -8.04
N GLN A 4 6.23 -12.80 -9.18
CA GLN A 4 6.45 -11.35 -9.22
C GLN A 4 5.33 -10.60 -8.50
N PHE A 5 4.08 -11.06 -8.66
CA PHE A 5 2.93 -10.53 -7.94
C PHE A 5 3.11 -10.71 -6.43
N ASN A 6 3.39 -11.93 -5.97
CA ASN A 6 3.60 -12.23 -4.56
C ASN A 6 4.81 -11.48 -3.98
N ALA A 7 5.88 -11.29 -4.76
CA ALA A 7 7.03 -10.51 -4.33
C ALA A 7 6.65 -9.04 -4.07
N VAL A 8 5.81 -8.43 -4.90
CA VAL A 8 5.34 -7.05 -4.68
C VAL A 8 4.42 -6.98 -3.44
N VAL A 9 3.46 -7.89 -3.31
CA VAL A 9 2.59 -7.98 -2.12
C VAL A 9 3.42 -8.07 -0.84
N ASN A 10 4.38 -9.00 -0.80
CA ASN A 10 5.22 -9.22 0.37
C ASN A 10 6.13 -8.02 0.67
N ARG A 11 6.63 -7.31 -0.34
CA ARG A 11 7.43 -6.10 -0.14
C ARG A 11 6.62 -4.97 0.48
N VAL A 12 5.38 -4.75 0.00
CA VAL A 12 4.47 -3.75 0.59
C VAL A 12 4.22 -4.08 2.05
N MET A 13 3.83 -5.31 2.34
CA MET A 13 3.58 -5.75 3.71
C MET A 13 4.81 -5.63 4.60
N ALA A 14 5.97 -6.13 4.15
CA ALA A 14 7.20 -6.11 4.93
C ALA A 14 7.61 -4.68 5.29
N THR A 15 7.68 -3.78 4.30
CA THR A 15 8.08 -2.38 4.55
C THR A 15 7.21 -1.66 5.58
N ILE A 16 5.90 -1.94 5.60
CA ILE A 16 4.97 -1.32 6.54
C ILE A 16 5.03 -1.99 7.92
N LEU A 17 5.05 -3.33 7.97
CA LEU A 17 4.94 -4.08 9.22
C LEU A 17 6.25 -4.11 10.02
N THR A 18 7.41 -3.94 9.37
CA THR A 18 8.70 -3.88 10.05
C THR A 18 9.09 -2.48 10.49
N GLU A 19 8.33 -1.44 10.14
CA GLU A 19 8.62 -0.05 10.51
C GLU A 19 8.05 0.26 11.90
N PRO A 20 8.92 0.46 12.92
CA PRO A 20 8.47 0.71 14.28
C PRO A 20 7.87 2.12 14.45
N ASN A 21 8.32 3.11 13.68
CA ASN A 21 7.84 4.47 13.80
C ASN A 21 6.50 4.66 13.07
N GLU A 22 5.47 5.07 13.81
CA GLU A 22 4.13 5.24 13.24
C GLU A 22 4.07 6.33 12.15
N LEU A 23 4.72 7.48 12.33
CA LEU A 23 4.72 8.55 11.34
C LEU A 23 5.46 8.14 10.06
N THR A 24 6.56 7.39 10.18
CA THR A 24 7.24 6.80 9.03
C THR A 24 6.32 5.81 8.32
N ARG A 25 5.59 4.99 9.07
CA ARG A 25 4.63 4.02 8.51
C ARG A 25 3.48 4.70 7.75
N VAL A 26 2.95 5.81 8.26
CA VAL A 26 1.97 6.65 7.53
C VAL A 26 2.53 7.07 6.17
N ARG A 27 3.75 7.63 6.15
CA ARG A 27 4.42 8.07 4.91
C ARG A 27 4.69 6.91 3.94
N LEU A 28 5.03 5.73 4.46
CA LEU A 28 5.24 4.54 3.63
C LEU A 28 3.93 4.10 2.97
N ILE A 29 2.82 4.12 3.69
CA ILE A 29 1.50 3.79 3.13
C ILE A 29 1.11 4.81 2.05
N GLU A 30 1.24 6.12 2.32
CA GLU A 30 0.98 7.18 1.34
C GLU A 30 1.83 6.99 0.07
N LYS A 31 3.12 6.68 0.23
CA LYS A 31 4.01 6.41 -0.90
C LYS A 31 3.60 5.18 -1.71
N TRP A 32 3.12 4.12 -1.06
CA TRP A 32 2.60 2.95 -1.78
C TRP A 32 1.30 3.27 -2.53
N ILE A 33 0.44 4.13 -1.99
CA ILE A 33 -0.76 4.63 -2.68
C ILE A 33 -0.36 5.45 -3.92
N ASP A 34 0.64 6.32 -3.81
CA ASP A 34 1.15 7.09 -4.96
C ASP A 34 1.71 6.15 -6.06
N ILE A 35 2.48 5.13 -5.68
CA ILE A 35 2.99 4.14 -6.64
C ILE A 35 1.84 3.36 -7.29
N ALA A 36 0.81 3.00 -6.54
CA ALA A 36 -0.39 2.36 -7.08
C ALA A 36 -1.09 3.27 -8.10
N TYR A 37 -1.23 4.55 -7.80
CA TYR A 37 -1.78 5.54 -8.73
C TYR A 37 -0.97 5.60 -10.04
N GLU A 38 0.36 5.74 -9.97
CA GLU A 38 1.22 5.72 -11.15
C GLU A 38 1.10 4.39 -11.94
N CYS A 39 1.01 3.25 -11.25
CA CYS A 39 0.76 1.96 -11.91
C CYS A 39 -0.56 1.95 -12.69
N ARG A 40 -1.62 2.60 -12.18
CA ARG A 40 -2.90 2.77 -12.91
C ARG A 40 -2.72 3.61 -14.16
N GLN A 41 -2.01 4.74 -14.07
CA GLN A 41 -1.75 5.64 -15.20
C GLN A 41 -0.96 4.94 -16.31
N LEU A 42 0.00 4.10 -15.94
CA LEU A 42 0.80 3.29 -16.87
C LEU A 42 0.09 2.02 -17.36
N LYS A 43 -1.18 1.79 -16.97
CA LYS A 43 -1.94 0.56 -17.25
C LYS A 43 -1.24 -0.71 -16.76
N ASN A 44 -0.38 -0.60 -15.75
CA ASN A 44 0.26 -1.73 -15.09
C ASN A 44 -0.66 -2.30 -13.99
N PHE A 45 -1.74 -2.94 -14.42
CA PHE A 45 -2.76 -3.48 -13.51
C PHE A 45 -2.23 -4.62 -12.64
N SER A 46 -1.22 -5.36 -13.09
CA SER A 46 -0.59 -6.42 -12.30
C SER A 46 0.07 -5.86 -11.04
N SER A 47 0.94 -4.84 -11.19
CA SER A 47 1.59 -4.20 -10.05
C SER A 47 0.60 -3.42 -9.19
N LEU A 48 -0.36 -2.72 -9.80
CA LEU A 48 -1.45 -2.05 -9.07
C LEU A 48 -2.17 -3.04 -8.15
N THR A 49 -2.63 -4.16 -8.70
CA THR A 49 -3.37 -5.18 -7.94
C THR A 49 -2.50 -5.77 -6.83
N ALA A 50 -1.21 -6.00 -7.08
CA ALA A 50 -0.29 -6.52 -6.06
C ALA A 50 -0.10 -5.52 -4.90
N ILE A 51 0.03 -4.23 -5.21
CA ILE A 51 0.17 -3.18 -4.18
C ILE A 51 -1.10 -3.10 -3.34
N LEU A 52 -2.27 -3.08 -3.98
CA LEU A 52 -3.56 -3.07 -3.27
C LEU A 52 -3.73 -4.30 -2.36
N ASN A 53 -3.34 -5.49 -2.81
CA ASN A 53 -3.38 -6.71 -1.98
C ASN A 53 -2.44 -6.62 -0.76
N GLY A 54 -1.28 -5.97 -0.90
CA GLY A 54 -0.39 -5.73 0.24
C GLY A 54 -0.99 -4.75 1.25
N LEU A 55 -1.51 -3.62 0.77
CA LEU A 55 -2.10 -2.56 1.60
C LEU A 55 -3.39 -3.02 2.31
N LEU A 56 -4.26 -3.73 1.60
CA LEU A 56 -5.53 -4.24 2.12
C LEU A 56 -5.41 -5.61 2.80
N SER A 57 -4.19 -6.15 2.91
CA SER A 57 -3.95 -7.37 3.68
C SER A 57 -4.41 -7.16 5.13
N GLY A 58 -5.03 -8.17 5.75
CA GLY A 58 -5.56 -8.05 7.11
C GLY A 58 -4.51 -7.61 8.14
N SER A 59 -3.23 -7.87 7.88
CA SER A 59 -2.13 -7.43 8.74
C SER A 59 -1.80 -5.94 8.66
N VAL A 60 -1.92 -5.35 7.48
CA VAL A 60 -1.71 -3.92 7.30
C VAL A 60 -3.01 -3.15 7.60
N TYR A 61 -4.16 -3.65 7.14
CA TYR A 61 -5.45 -2.99 7.30
C TYR A 61 -5.86 -2.80 8.77
N ARG A 62 -5.47 -3.72 9.67
CA ARG A 62 -5.77 -3.62 11.11
C ARG A 62 -5.03 -2.49 11.85
N LEU A 63 -4.07 -1.80 11.21
CA LEU A 63 -3.28 -0.73 11.83
C LEU A 63 -4.09 0.58 11.92
N THR A 64 -5.20 0.56 12.64
CA THR A 64 -6.22 1.62 12.63
C THR A 64 -5.68 3.00 13.00
N GLN A 65 -4.73 3.09 13.94
CA GLN A 65 -4.08 4.34 14.34
C GLN A 65 -3.22 4.95 13.23
N THR A 66 -2.55 4.09 12.45
CA THR A 66 -1.76 4.54 11.30
C THR A 66 -2.68 4.99 10.17
N TRP A 67 -3.74 4.22 9.89
CA TRP A 67 -4.72 4.58 8.86
C TRP A 67 -5.50 5.86 9.19
N SER A 68 -5.73 6.17 10.46
CA SER A 68 -6.44 7.39 10.85
C SER A 68 -5.65 8.67 10.50
N GLN A 69 -4.32 8.59 10.50
CA GLN A 69 -3.40 9.71 10.26
C GLN A 69 -3.06 9.97 8.79
N ILE A 70 -3.40 9.05 7.88
CA ILE A 70 -3.15 9.22 6.44
C ILE A 70 -4.00 10.37 5.89
N ASN A 71 -3.45 11.17 4.97
CA ASN A 71 -4.19 12.25 4.35
C ASN A 71 -5.47 11.74 3.64
N ILE A 72 -6.56 12.51 3.75
CA ILE A 72 -7.86 12.20 3.12
C ILE A 72 -7.71 12.05 1.61
N GLN A 73 -6.83 12.83 0.97
CA GLN A 73 -6.56 12.74 -0.47
C GLN A 73 -6.09 11.33 -0.90
N HIS A 74 -5.17 10.73 -0.14
CA HIS A 74 -4.69 9.37 -0.37
C HIS A 74 -5.74 8.31 -0.10
N ARG A 75 -6.65 8.53 0.86
CA ARG A 75 -7.77 7.61 1.12
C ARG A 75 -8.73 7.52 -0.07
N THR A 76 -8.98 8.60 -0.79
CA THR A 76 -9.89 8.60 -1.95
C THR A 76 -9.35 7.75 -3.12
N ILE A 77 -8.03 7.68 -3.28
CA ILE A 77 -7.39 6.93 -4.38
C ILE A 77 -7.57 5.41 -4.23
N LEU A 78 -7.72 4.91 -3.01
CA LEU A 78 -7.93 3.48 -2.75
C LEU A 78 -9.35 2.99 -3.05
N ILE A 79 -10.32 3.91 -3.16
CA ILE A 79 -11.76 3.61 -3.30
C ILE A 79 -12.35 4.06 -4.65
N GLY A 80 -11.58 4.76 -5.50
CA GLY A 80 -12.02 5.29 -6.81
C GLY A 80 -11.26 4.74 -8.01
#